data_AF-A0A420DWJ0-F1
#
_entry.id   AF-A0A420DWJ0-F1
#
_cell.length_a   1.000
_cell.length_b   1.000
_cell.length_c   1.000
_cell.angle_alpha   90.00
_cell.angle_beta   90.00
_cell.angle_gamma   90.00
#
_symmetry.space_group_name_H-M   'P 1'
#
loop_
_entity.id
_entity.type
_entity.pdbx_description
1 polymer ?
#
loop_
_entity_poly.entity_id
_entity_poly.type
_entity_poly.pdbx_seq_one_letter_code
_entity_poly.pdbx_strand_id
1 'polypeptide(L)'
;MKNKKIALRNITLVALIISSFIACDKDFASIESDIINNNNATHFNSEIEKFNVITYNKKLDPVQTNNLPINMLGVYNDDLYGQTTASIVTQVSTSLLSPDFGENPQLESVVLTIPFFSTATSIEDDGETIYTLDSVFGNSPIKLSVYENNYFLRDFDPSSAINDVQNYFSNGFTTIDNISASQLESVLIYETPSGGFTPSPLEIPIYEDGEIISRLAPAIRIELDLAYWQQKIIDKEDDPELSNLNNFKDYFRGIYFKVEPIAPDDGNMMLLNLASTNANITLNYTNDPITTGGDRIKDTYVLTFSGNRVNLLSQLNFPIPVGNETDGDEKLFLKGGEGSMAVIKLFNGDIIDNNDPNDNTFEAFKNDFVETDVNGKFIASKRLINEANLIFYVDNTNANLNASQEPERILLYDIKNNIPLADYFLDAANTSSPVDSRINHLGRLERENDNATSDGVRYKIQITEHIKNLLLKDSTNVNLGLVVSGNINIEANNAQFSVLTGDDSEERVPASSIITPRGTVLYGNNTTDLEKRVSLEIFYTDPNN
;
A
#
# COMPACT_ATOMS: atom_id res chain seq x y z
N MET A 1 23.19 -77.87 -23.71
CA MET A 1 23.94 -76.68 -24.17
C MET A 1 23.22 -75.33 -24.01
N LYS A 2 22.06 -75.22 -23.33
CA LYS A 2 21.35 -73.94 -23.14
C LYS A 2 21.80 -73.10 -21.93
N ASN A 3 22.24 -73.71 -20.82
CA ASN A 3 22.52 -72.95 -19.58
C ASN A 3 23.91 -72.28 -19.52
N LYS A 4 24.89 -72.76 -20.30
CA LYS A 4 26.22 -72.11 -20.37
C LYS A 4 26.25 -70.82 -21.21
N LYS A 5 25.32 -70.66 -22.16
CA LYS A 5 25.19 -69.43 -22.97
C LYS A 5 24.52 -68.28 -22.19
N ILE A 6 23.64 -68.60 -21.23
CA ILE A 6 22.95 -67.59 -20.40
C ILE A 6 23.90 -67.01 -19.34
N ALA A 7 24.73 -67.85 -18.70
CA ALA A 7 25.71 -67.40 -17.72
C ALA A 7 26.80 -66.50 -18.34
N LEU A 8 27.29 -66.84 -19.54
CA LEU A 8 28.29 -66.02 -20.23
C LEU A 8 27.70 -64.66 -20.65
N ARG A 9 26.46 -64.63 -21.17
CA ARG A 9 25.76 -63.39 -21.54
C ARG A 9 25.56 -62.45 -20.36
N ASN A 10 25.24 -62.98 -19.18
CA ASN A 10 25.00 -62.16 -17.99
C ASN A 10 26.30 -61.60 -17.40
N ILE A 11 27.43 -62.32 -17.51
CA ILE A 11 28.75 -61.81 -17.09
C ILE A 11 29.25 -60.71 -18.04
N THR A 12 29.01 -60.83 -19.36
CA THR A 12 29.37 -59.76 -20.30
C THR A 12 28.53 -58.49 -20.09
N LEU A 13 27.25 -58.65 -19.73
CA LEU A 13 26.35 -57.52 -19.46
C LEU A 13 26.72 -56.78 -18.18
N VAL A 14 27.11 -57.50 -17.11
CA VAL A 14 27.58 -56.88 -15.86
C VAL A 14 28.93 -56.20 -16.05
N ALA A 15 29.83 -56.78 -16.85
CA ALA A 15 31.12 -56.14 -17.17
C ALA A 15 30.94 -54.85 -18.00
N LEU A 16 29.95 -54.79 -18.89
CA LEU A 16 29.65 -53.60 -19.71
C LEU A 16 28.92 -52.50 -18.93
N ILE A 17 28.13 -52.88 -17.92
CA ILE A 17 27.50 -51.93 -16.97
C ILE A 17 28.54 -51.37 -15.99
N ILE A 18 29.55 -52.15 -15.58
CA ILE A 18 30.62 -51.65 -14.71
C ILE A 18 31.61 -50.75 -15.49
N SER A 19 31.85 -51.00 -16.78
CA SER A 19 32.72 -50.13 -17.58
C SER A 19 32.11 -48.78 -17.97
N SER A 20 30.78 -48.61 -17.81
CA SER A 20 30.08 -47.34 -18.09
C SER A 20 30.11 -46.35 -16.92
N PHE A 21 30.66 -46.73 -15.75
CA PHE A 21 30.82 -45.86 -14.58
C PHE A 21 32.26 -45.39 -14.31
N ILE A 22 33.25 -45.71 -15.16
CA ILE A 22 34.69 -45.44 -14.87
C ILE A 22 35.42 -44.58 -15.94
N ALA A 23 34.76 -44.06 -16.98
CA ALA A 23 35.47 -43.23 -17.96
C ALA A 23 34.61 -42.15 -18.63
N CYS A 24 34.26 -41.13 -17.86
CA CYS A 24 34.21 -39.74 -18.29
C CYS A 24 34.35 -38.91 -17.00
N ASP A 25 35.60 -38.67 -16.60
CA ASP A 25 35.92 -37.44 -15.86
C ASP A 25 35.29 -36.31 -16.68
N LYS A 26 34.28 -35.65 -16.11
CA LYS A 26 33.92 -34.34 -16.62
C LYS A 26 35.04 -33.43 -16.15
N ASP A 27 36.03 -33.24 -17.01
CA ASP A 27 36.72 -31.97 -17.10
C ASP A 27 35.63 -30.91 -17.17
N PHE A 28 35.35 -30.28 -16.03
CA PHE A 28 34.85 -28.94 -16.08
C PHE A 28 35.92 -28.18 -16.83
N ALA A 29 35.61 -27.74 -18.05
CA ALA A 29 36.27 -26.57 -18.58
C ALA A 29 35.94 -25.43 -17.62
N SER A 30 36.68 -25.36 -16.49
CA SER A 30 36.90 -24.13 -15.78
C SER A 30 37.44 -23.21 -16.86
N ILE A 31 36.64 -22.21 -17.22
CA ILE A 31 37.20 -21.00 -17.80
C ILE A 31 38.30 -20.61 -16.83
N GLU A 32 39.55 -20.77 -17.27
CA GLU A 32 40.74 -20.45 -16.51
C GLU A 32 40.53 -19.08 -15.88
N SER A 33 40.61 -19.09 -14.56
CA SER A 33 40.48 -17.99 -13.64
C SER A 33 41.67 -17.03 -13.77
N ASP A 34 41.92 -16.51 -14.96
CA ASP A 34 42.90 -15.44 -15.17
C ASP A 34 42.33 -14.06 -14.84
N ILE A 35 41.06 -13.98 -14.44
CA ILE A 35 40.44 -12.75 -13.92
C ILE A 35 40.52 -12.68 -12.39
N ILE A 36 40.59 -13.82 -11.68
CA ILE A 36 40.63 -13.87 -10.21
C ILE A 36 41.58 -14.99 -9.75
N ASN A 37 42.80 -14.63 -9.36
CA ASN A 37 43.74 -15.50 -8.66
C ASN A 37 44.00 -14.97 -7.23
N ASN A 38 44.67 -15.73 -6.35
CA ASN A 38 44.91 -15.35 -4.96
C ASN A 38 45.69 -14.03 -4.77
N ASN A 39 46.33 -13.49 -5.82
CA ASN A 39 47.01 -12.20 -5.81
C ASN A 39 46.10 -11.02 -6.23
N ASN A 40 44.95 -11.27 -6.86
CA ASN A 40 43.94 -10.26 -7.27
C ASN A 40 42.57 -10.44 -6.59
N ALA A 41 42.36 -11.56 -5.88
CA ALA A 41 41.22 -11.73 -4.97
C ALA A 41 41.27 -10.76 -3.75
N THR A 42 42.46 -10.23 -3.43
CA THR A 42 42.65 -9.21 -2.38
C THR A 42 42.50 -7.77 -2.88
N HIS A 43 42.32 -7.55 -4.19
CA HIS A 43 42.15 -6.22 -4.80
C HIS A 43 40.67 -5.82 -5.01
N PHE A 44 39.72 -6.63 -4.55
CA PHE A 44 38.32 -6.22 -4.44
C PHE A 44 38.04 -5.62 -3.05
N ASN A 45 38.91 -4.73 -2.58
CA ASN A 45 38.57 -3.89 -1.43
C ASN A 45 37.48 -2.93 -1.92
N SER A 46 36.23 -3.21 -1.57
CA SER A 46 35.18 -2.22 -1.75
C SER A 46 35.46 -1.08 -0.77
N GLU A 47 35.88 0.06 -1.31
CA GLU A 47 36.01 1.28 -0.53
C GLU A 47 34.61 1.84 -0.25
N ILE A 48 34.47 2.58 0.86
CA ILE A 48 33.21 3.19 1.28
C ILE A 48 33.45 4.68 1.42
N GLU A 49 32.61 5.48 0.77
CA GLU A 49 32.62 6.93 0.89
C GLU A 49 31.23 7.43 1.31
N LYS A 50 31.20 8.37 2.25
CA LYS A 50 29.96 8.96 2.77
C LYS A 50 29.80 10.37 2.25
N PHE A 51 28.66 10.62 1.61
CA PHE A 51 28.29 11.93 1.10
C PHE A 51 27.19 12.54 1.97
N ASN A 52 27.34 13.84 2.23
CA ASN A 52 26.32 14.60 2.95
C ASN A 52 25.05 14.75 2.09
N VAL A 53 23.90 14.67 2.75
CA VAL A 53 22.58 14.92 2.17
C VAL A 53 21.87 15.98 2.99
N ILE A 54 20.93 16.71 2.38
CA ILE A 54 19.99 17.55 3.10
C ILE A 54 18.66 16.82 3.17
N THR A 55 18.08 16.71 4.36
CA THR A 55 16.76 16.12 4.57
C THR A 55 15.88 17.06 5.40
N TYR A 56 14.63 17.25 4.98
CA TYR A 56 13.71 18.16 5.67
C TYR A 56 12.25 17.69 5.57
N ASN A 57 11.45 18.14 6.53
CA ASN A 57 10.04 17.81 6.62
C ASN A 57 9.20 18.54 5.57
N LYS A 58 8.20 17.85 5.06
CA LYS A 58 7.14 18.42 4.24
C LYS A 58 5.78 17.89 4.71
N LYS A 59 4.98 18.76 5.31
CA LYS A 59 3.57 18.46 5.61
C LYS A 59 2.80 18.37 4.30
N LEU A 60 1.91 17.39 4.20
CA LEU A 60 1.03 17.24 3.05
C LEU A 60 -0.26 18.03 3.28
N ASP A 61 -0.69 18.72 2.24
CA ASP A 61 -2.06 19.22 2.12
C ASP A 61 -3.03 18.05 1.81
N PRO A 62 -4.36 18.27 1.76
CA PRO A 62 -5.33 17.21 1.50
C PRO A 62 -4.98 16.39 0.25
N VAL A 63 -4.92 15.08 0.40
CA VAL A 63 -4.48 14.16 -0.67
C VAL A 63 -5.67 13.57 -1.40
N GLN A 64 -5.51 13.23 -2.67
CA GLN A 64 -6.55 12.56 -3.45
C GLN A 64 -6.84 11.18 -2.84
N THR A 65 -8.10 10.92 -2.54
CA THR A 65 -8.54 9.67 -1.89
C THR A 65 -9.64 8.95 -2.66
N ASN A 66 -10.04 9.44 -3.83
CA ASN A 66 -10.94 8.68 -4.68
C ASN A 66 -10.23 7.52 -5.39
N ASN A 67 -10.93 6.39 -5.51
CA ASN A 67 -10.50 5.22 -6.27
C ASN A 67 -9.16 4.62 -5.80
N LEU A 68 -8.84 4.78 -4.51
CA LEU A 68 -7.77 4.03 -3.86
C LEU A 68 -8.04 2.51 -3.97
N PRO A 69 -6.99 1.68 -4.08
CA PRO A 69 -7.13 0.22 -4.11
C PRO A 69 -7.63 -0.36 -2.78
N ILE A 70 -7.42 0.40 -1.69
CA ILE A 70 -7.78 0.04 -0.32
C ILE A 70 -8.40 1.28 0.32
N ASN A 71 -9.49 1.08 1.06
CA ASN A 71 -10.19 2.12 1.79
C ASN A 71 -9.99 1.97 3.30
N MET A 72 -9.84 3.07 4.01
CA MET A 72 -9.73 3.09 5.48
C MET A 72 -11.10 3.36 6.11
N LEU A 73 -11.47 2.60 7.15
CA LEU A 73 -12.70 2.86 7.91
C LEU A 73 -12.40 2.67 9.39
N GLY A 74 -12.58 3.70 10.20
CA GLY A 74 -12.36 3.57 11.63
C GLY A 74 -11.74 4.77 12.32
N VAL A 75 -11.25 4.53 13.53
CA VAL A 75 -10.47 5.47 14.35
C VAL A 75 -9.16 4.80 14.71
N TYR A 76 -8.05 5.44 14.38
CA TYR A 76 -6.71 5.01 14.75
C TYR A 76 -6.12 6.02 15.71
N ASN A 77 -5.63 5.57 16.86
CA ASN A 77 -4.85 6.41 17.76
C ASN A 77 -3.37 6.06 17.62
N ASP A 78 -2.61 6.99 17.04
CA ASP A 78 -1.16 6.90 16.89
C ASP A 78 -0.49 7.55 18.12
N ASP A 79 0.43 6.84 18.78
CA ASP A 79 1.05 7.33 20.00
C ASP A 79 1.94 8.59 19.79
N LEU A 80 2.33 8.86 18.54
CA LEU A 80 3.03 10.09 18.15
C LEU A 80 2.08 11.14 17.58
N TYR A 81 1.28 10.74 16.60
CA TYR A 81 0.53 11.66 15.74
C TYR A 81 -0.91 11.91 16.22
N GLY A 82 -1.35 11.19 17.25
CA GLY A 82 -2.67 11.27 17.83
C GLY A 82 -3.74 10.60 16.97
N GLN A 83 -4.98 10.98 17.23
CA GLN A 83 -6.14 10.34 16.64
C GLN A 83 -6.37 10.73 15.17
N THR A 84 -6.58 9.73 14.31
CA THR A 84 -7.04 9.86 12.92
C THR A 84 -8.35 9.09 12.75
N THR A 85 -9.38 9.76 12.20
CA THR A 85 -10.65 9.13 11.83
C THR A 85 -10.74 9.00 10.30
N ALA A 86 -11.23 7.87 9.81
CA ALA A 86 -11.47 7.62 8.40
C ALA A 86 -12.92 7.16 8.18
N SER A 87 -13.63 7.88 7.32
CA SER A 87 -14.98 7.56 6.84
C SER A 87 -14.94 7.32 5.33
N ILE A 88 -15.96 6.65 4.78
CA ILE A 88 -16.02 6.30 3.36
C ILE A 88 -17.35 6.75 2.78
N VAL A 89 -17.33 7.47 1.67
CA VAL A 89 -18.51 7.65 0.80
C VAL A 89 -18.30 6.89 -0.49
N THR A 90 -19.30 6.12 -0.90
CA THR A 90 -19.22 5.27 -2.09
C THR A 90 -20.49 5.37 -2.92
N GLN A 91 -20.36 5.36 -4.23
CA GLN A 91 -21.47 5.03 -5.11
C GLN A 91 -21.89 3.57 -4.91
N VAL A 92 -23.14 3.30 -5.24
CA VAL A 92 -23.69 1.95 -5.28
C VAL A 92 -24.15 1.67 -6.71
N SER A 93 -24.00 0.43 -7.16
CA SER A 93 -24.42 -0.02 -8.48
C SER A 93 -25.07 -1.39 -8.40
N THR A 94 -25.96 -1.67 -9.34
CA THR A 94 -26.53 -2.99 -9.59
C THR A 94 -26.11 -3.49 -10.99
N SER A 95 -26.03 -4.81 -11.16
CA SER A 95 -25.94 -5.44 -12.49
C SER A 95 -27.30 -5.88 -13.02
N LEU A 96 -28.32 -6.00 -12.16
CA LEU A 96 -29.68 -6.38 -12.51
C LEU A 96 -30.52 -5.10 -12.70
N LEU A 97 -30.77 -4.75 -13.95
CA LEU A 97 -31.57 -3.60 -14.37
C LEU A 97 -32.97 -4.06 -14.78
N SER A 98 -33.99 -3.26 -14.48
CA SER A 98 -35.41 -3.65 -14.63
C SER A 98 -35.70 -5.01 -13.97
N PRO A 99 -35.45 -5.17 -12.65
CA PRO A 99 -35.71 -6.43 -11.97
C PRO A 99 -37.21 -6.78 -12.00
N ASP A 100 -37.50 -8.08 -12.08
CA ASP A 100 -38.81 -8.67 -11.81
C ASP A 100 -38.70 -9.38 -10.45
N PHE A 101 -39.35 -8.82 -9.44
CA PHE A 101 -39.36 -9.37 -8.09
C PHE A 101 -40.44 -10.43 -7.90
N GLY A 102 -41.30 -10.65 -8.90
CA GLY A 102 -42.40 -11.62 -8.89
C GLY A 102 -43.63 -11.10 -8.14
N GLU A 103 -44.64 -11.97 -8.02
CA GLU A 103 -45.91 -11.60 -7.39
C GLU A 103 -45.78 -11.48 -5.85
N ASN A 104 -46.28 -10.38 -5.29
CA ASN A 104 -46.25 -10.08 -3.85
C ASN A 104 -44.87 -10.31 -3.19
N PRO A 105 -43.80 -9.64 -3.63
CA PRO A 105 -42.47 -9.84 -3.08
C PRO A 105 -42.42 -9.41 -1.61
N GLN A 106 -41.72 -10.18 -0.79
CA GLN A 106 -41.54 -9.95 0.65
C GLN A 106 -40.07 -10.05 1.00
N LEU A 107 -39.50 -8.94 1.48
CA LEU A 107 -38.13 -8.87 1.92
C LEU A 107 -37.95 -9.64 3.25
N GLU A 108 -37.01 -10.58 3.28
CA GLU A 108 -36.72 -11.41 4.45
C GLU A 108 -35.52 -10.87 5.23
N SER A 109 -34.49 -10.42 4.51
CA SER A 109 -33.29 -9.82 5.12
C SER A 109 -32.57 -8.91 4.14
N VAL A 110 -31.90 -7.88 4.67
CA VAL A 110 -30.94 -7.08 3.91
C VAL A 110 -29.63 -7.05 4.64
N VAL A 111 -28.58 -7.55 4.00
CA VAL A 111 -27.29 -7.73 4.64
C VAL A 111 -26.22 -6.97 3.88
N LEU A 112 -25.63 -5.97 4.54
CA LEU A 112 -24.39 -5.35 4.13
C LEU A 112 -23.22 -6.26 4.53
N THR A 113 -22.37 -6.60 3.57
CA THR A 113 -21.15 -7.39 3.80
C THR A 113 -19.95 -6.65 3.22
N ILE A 114 -18.89 -6.45 4.02
CA ILE A 114 -17.57 -5.96 3.57
C ILE A 114 -16.50 -6.86 4.19
N PRO A 115 -15.85 -7.75 3.41
CA PRO A 115 -14.84 -8.66 3.93
C PRO A 115 -13.61 -7.92 4.47
N PHE A 116 -13.01 -8.47 5.53
CA PHE A 116 -11.69 -8.06 5.98
C PHE A 116 -10.60 -8.72 5.12
N PHE A 117 -9.39 -8.14 5.12
CA PHE A 117 -8.23 -8.94 4.74
C PHE A 117 -7.88 -9.85 5.92
N SER A 118 -7.99 -11.15 5.70
CA SER A 118 -7.77 -12.18 6.71
C SER A 118 -6.97 -13.35 6.15
N THR A 119 -6.20 -13.99 7.02
CA THR A 119 -5.40 -15.17 6.70
C THR A 119 -5.87 -16.34 7.56
N ALA A 120 -6.24 -17.45 6.93
CA ALA A 120 -6.59 -18.68 7.66
C ALA A 120 -5.32 -19.30 8.25
N THR A 121 -5.31 -19.54 9.57
CA THR A 121 -4.15 -20.08 10.28
C THR A 121 -4.29 -21.55 10.65
N SER A 122 -5.51 -22.00 10.93
CA SER A 122 -5.81 -23.40 11.27
C SER A 122 -7.28 -23.70 11.06
N ILE A 123 -7.62 -25.00 11.10
CA ILE A 123 -9.00 -25.49 11.09
C ILE A 123 -9.14 -26.42 12.30
N GLU A 124 -10.16 -26.18 13.10
CA GLU A 124 -10.49 -26.97 14.29
C GLU A 124 -11.20 -28.28 13.92
N ASP A 125 -11.29 -29.22 14.88
CA ASP A 125 -11.87 -30.55 14.67
C ASP A 125 -13.36 -30.53 14.25
N ASP A 126 -14.08 -29.45 14.57
CA ASP A 126 -15.48 -29.22 14.18
C ASP A 126 -15.65 -28.47 12.84
N GLY A 127 -14.52 -28.21 12.16
CA GLY A 127 -14.46 -27.53 10.87
C GLY A 127 -14.51 -26.00 10.95
N GLU A 128 -14.45 -25.39 12.14
CA GLU A 128 -14.26 -23.94 12.29
C GLU A 128 -12.86 -23.54 11.80
N THR A 129 -12.79 -22.52 10.94
CA THR A 129 -11.52 -21.96 10.46
C THR A 129 -11.13 -20.78 11.33
N ILE A 130 -9.92 -20.82 11.88
CA ILE A 130 -9.34 -19.71 12.65
C ILE A 130 -8.63 -18.76 11.69
N TYR A 131 -8.91 -17.47 11.83
CA TYR A 131 -8.29 -16.42 11.04
C TYR A 131 -7.48 -15.44 11.90
N THR A 132 -6.48 -14.83 11.29
CA THR A 132 -5.89 -13.57 11.75
C THR A 132 -6.35 -12.42 10.87
N LEU A 133 -6.58 -11.25 11.47
CA LEU A 133 -6.88 -10.03 10.74
C LEU A 133 -5.59 -9.22 10.60
N ASP A 134 -5.08 -9.16 9.37
CA ASP A 134 -3.80 -8.48 9.08
C ASP A 134 -4.01 -6.99 8.70
N SER A 135 -5.26 -6.54 8.72
CA SER A 135 -5.73 -5.24 8.22
C SER A 135 -6.46 -4.38 9.25
N VAL A 136 -6.41 -4.78 10.53
CA VAL A 136 -7.07 -4.09 11.64
C VAL A 136 -6.04 -3.52 12.60
N PHE A 137 -6.14 -2.23 12.89
CA PHE A 137 -5.25 -1.51 13.79
C PHE A 137 -6.05 -0.96 14.97
N GLY A 138 -5.69 -1.35 16.20
CA GLY A 138 -6.46 -1.04 17.40
C GLY A 138 -7.56 -2.08 17.67
N ASN A 139 -8.11 -2.05 18.88
CA ASN A 139 -9.04 -3.08 19.39
C ASN A 139 -10.26 -2.51 20.12
N SER A 140 -10.33 -1.19 20.30
CA SER A 140 -11.45 -0.54 20.99
C SER A 140 -12.62 -0.31 20.03
N PRO A 141 -13.88 -0.40 20.51
CA PRO A 141 -15.05 -0.24 19.65
C PRO A 141 -15.16 1.18 19.09
N ILE A 142 -15.73 1.29 17.89
CA ILE A 142 -16.04 2.55 17.23
C ILE A 142 -17.54 2.71 17.03
N LYS A 143 -18.03 3.95 16.90
CA LYS A 143 -19.40 4.18 16.47
C LYS A 143 -19.43 4.19 14.94
N LEU A 144 -20.24 3.33 14.34
CA LEU A 144 -20.45 3.28 12.90
C LEU A 144 -21.91 3.62 12.59
N SER A 145 -22.10 4.63 11.74
CA SER A 145 -23.40 5.03 11.22
C SER A 145 -23.38 4.97 9.69
N VAL A 146 -24.41 4.39 9.10
CA VAL A 146 -24.56 4.22 7.66
C VAL A 146 -25.69 5.13 7.19
N TYR A 147 -25.39 6.04 6.26
CA TYR A 147 -26.36 6.97 5.71
C TYR A 147 -26.54 6.76 4.21
N GLU A 148 -27.73 7.07 3.71
CA GLU A 148 -27.93 7.38 2.29
C GLU A 148 -27.18 8.67 1.96
N ASN A 149 -26.33 8.62 0.94
CA ASN A 149 -25.64 9.78 0.41
C ASN A 149 -26.45 10.41 -0.75
N ASN A 150 -26.62 11.73 -0.72
CA ASN A 150 -27.28 12.52 -1.75
C ASN A 150 -26.30 13.35 -2.61
N TYR A 151 -25.01 13.33 -2.31
CA TYR A 151 -23.98 13.95 -3.16
C TYR A 151 -23.66 13.04 -4.36
N PHE A 152 -23.75 13.56 -5.58
CA PHE A 152 -23.43 12.78 -6.78
C PHE A 152 -21.91 12.77 -7.04
N LEU A 153 -21.26 11.63 -6.79
CA LEU A 153 -19.83 11.45 -7.07
C LEU A 153 -19.58 11.31 -8.59
N ARG A 154 -19.19 12.43 -9.22
CA ARG A 154 -18.96 12.55 -10.66
C ARG A 154 -17.74 11.76 -11.10
N ASP A 155 -17.82 11.19 -12.30
CA ASP A 155 -16.67 10.54 -12.95
C ASP A 155 -15.70 11.57 -13.55
N PHE A 156 -16.20 12.74 -13.96
CA PHE A 156 -15.43 13.74 -14.69
C PHE A 156 -15.43 15.10 -14.00
N ASP A 157 -14.30 15.81 -14.11
CA ASP A 157 -14.15 17.19 -13.66
C ASP A 157 -14.78 18.14 -14.71
N PRO A 158 -15.86 18.88 -14.37
CA PRO A 158 -16.51 19.79 -15.31
C PRO A 158 -15.73 21.09 -15.56
N SER A 159 -14.65 21.33 -14.82
CA SER A 159 -13.81 22.54 -14.90
C SER A 159 -12.49 22.34 -15.63
N SER A 160 -12.11 21.09 -15.90
CA SER A 160 -10.86 20.72 -16.56
C SER A 160 -11.07 20.38 -18.04
N ALA A 161 -10.05 19.83 -18.70
CA ALA A 161 -10.16 19.37 -20.07
C ALA A 161 -11.19 18.24 -20.22
N ILE A 162 -11.69 18.06 -21.44
CA ILE A 162 -12.72 17.07 -21.73
C ILE A 162 -12.21 15.67 -21.34
N ASN A 163 -12.98 14.96 -20.51
CA ASN A 163 -12.73 13.63 -19.97
C ASN A 163 -11.68 13.54 -18.85
N ASP A 164 -11.23 14.66 -18.28
CA ASP A 164 -10.43 14.60 -17.06
C ASP A 164 -11.25 14.03 -15.91
N VAL A 165 -10.62 13.13 -15.15
CA VAL A 165 -11.26 12.43 -14.04
C VAL A 165 -11.46 13.39 -12.87
N GLN A 166 -12.61 13.32 -12.21
CA GLN A 166 -12.85 14.10 -11.00
C GLN A 166 -11.95 13.60 -9.86
N ASN A 167 -11.12 14.49 -9.32
CA ASN A 167 -10.39 14.23 -8.08
C ASN A 167 -11.27 14.59 -6.88
N TYR A 168 -11.26 13.72 -5.87
CA TYR A 168 -11.82 13.98 -4.55
C TYR A 168 -10.71 13.83 -3.51
N PHE A 169 -10.63 14.78 -2.60
CA PHE A 169 -9.55 14.86 -1.61
C PHE A 169 -10.03 14.43 -0.22
N SER A 170 -9.08 14.11 0.66
CA SER A 170 -9.29 13.59 2.02
C SER A 170 -10.18 14.47 2.89
N ASN A 171 -10.18 15.79 2.67
CA ASN A 171 -11.00 16.76 3.39
C ASN A 171 -12.43 16.94 2.80
N GLY A 172 -12.79 16.15 1.79
CA GLY A 172 -14.08 16.23 1.11
C GLY A 172 -14.18 17.33 0.05
N PHE A 173 -13.09 18.03 -0.26
CA PHE A 173 -13.06 18.99 -1.37
C PHE A 173 -12.83 18.29 -2.71
N THR A 174 -13.22 18.98 -3.76
CA THR A 174 -12.78 18.77 -5.14
C THR A 174 -12.01 20.01 -5.59
N THR A 175 -11.65 20.06 -6.87
CA THR A 175 -11.05 21.24 -7.52
C THR A 175 -11.97 22.47 -7.53
N ILE A 176 -13.29 22.30 -7.43
CA ILE A 176 -14.26 23.40 -7.62
C ILE A 176 -15.37 23.49 -6.57
N ASP A 177 -15.62 22.43 -5.81
CA ASP A 177 -16.67 22.35 -4.81
C ASP A 177 -16.22 21.49 -3.62
N ASN A 178 -17.10 21.33 -2.64
CA ASN A 178 -16.89 20.43 -1.52
C ASN A 178 -18.15 19.61 -1.24
N ILE A 179 -17.95 18.41 -0.73
CA ILE A 179 -19.02 17.55 -0.27
C ILE A 179 -19.50 18.09 1.08
N SER A 180 -20.78 18.43 1.20
CA SER A 180 -21.35 18.90 2.47
C SER A 180 -21.81 17.75 3.36
N ALA A 181 -21.65 17.90 4.67
CA ALA A 181 -22.15 16.92 5.65
C ALA A 181 -23.65 16.67 5.52
N SER A 182 -24.46 17.70 5.20
CA SER A 182 -25.89 17.56 4.98
C SER A 182 -26.26 16.70 3.75
N GLN A 183 -25.38 16.62 2.75
CA GLN A 183 -25.60 15.72 1.61
C GLN A 183 -25.17 14.30 1.91
N LEU A 184 -24.10 14.12 2.71
CA LEU A 184 -23.63 12.80 3.13
C LEU A 184 -24.56 12.13 4.14
N GLU A 185 -25.11 12.90 5.07
CA GLU A 185 -25.94 12.43 6.18
C GLU A 185 -27.44 12.63 5.88
N SER A 186 -27.88 12.24 4.67
CA SER A 186 -29.25 12.53 4.21
C SER A 186 -30.31 11.72 4.96
N VAL A 187 -30.17 10.39 4.99
CA VAL A 187 -31.08 9.47 5.69
C VAL A 187 -30.24 8.46 6.46
N LEU A 188 -30.48 8.30 7.76
CA LEU A 188 -29.83 7.27 8.57
C LEU A 188 -30.45 5.90 8.23
N ILE A 189 -29.63 4.96 7.77
CA ILE A 189 -30.02 3.58 7.42
C ILE A 189 -29.71 2.63 8.58
N TYR A 190 -28.57 2.83 9.24
CA TYR A 190 -28.11 2.00 10.35
C TYR A 190 -27.21 2.79 11.30
N GLU A 191 -27.25 2.46 12.58
CA GLU A 191 -26.28 2.91 13.58
C GLU A 191 -25.96 1.75 14.51
N THR A 192 -24.68 1.62 14.89
CA THR A 192 -24.25 0.60 15.85
C THR A 192 -24.97 0.75 17.20
N PRO A 193 -25.30 -0.36 17.90
CA PRO A 193 -25.76 -0.31 19.27
C PRO A 193 -24.77 0.41 20.21
N SER A 194 -25.18 0.68 21.45
CA SER A 194 -24.38 1.45 22.42
C SER A 194 -22.97 0.91 22.71
N GLY A 195 -22.72 -0.38 22.44
CA GLY A 195 -21.41 -1.01 22.57
C GLY A 195 -20.44 -0.74 21.41
N GLY A 196 -20.90 -0.11 20.33
CA GLY A 196 -20.12 0.14 19.12
C GLY A 196 -19.86 -1.10 18.28
N PHE A 197 -18.94 -0.96 17.35
CA PHE A 197 -18.47 -2.00 16.45
C PHE A 197 -16.99 -2.31 16.73
N THR A 198 -16.69 -3.59 16.92
CA THR A 198 -15.33 -4.13 17.01
C THR A 198 -15.15 -5.23 15.97
N PRO A 199 -14.11 -5.17 15.13
CA PRO A 199 -13.79 -6.24 14.18
C PRO A 199 -13.56 -7.57 14.89
N SER A 200 -14.07 -8.65 14.32
CA SER A 200 -13.91 -10.00 14.85
C SER A 200 -13.13 -10.87 13.86
N PRO A 201 -12.13 -11.65 14.30
CA PRO A 201 -11.45 -12.63 13.47
C PRO A 201 -12.25 -13.93 13.28
N LEU A 202 -13.43 -14.04 13.90
CA LEU A 202 -14.24 -15.25 13.80
C LEU A 202 -14.89 -15.35 12.42
N GLU A 203 -14.95 -16.57 11.90
CA GLU A 203 -15.76 -16.87 10.73
C GLU A 203 -17.26 -16.67 11.00
N ILE A 204 -18.03 -16.57 9.92
CA ILE A 204 -19.46 -16.33 9.97
C ILE A 204 -20.18 -17.59 9.44
N PRO A 205 -20.74 -18.43 10.32
CA PRO A 205 -21.54 -19.58 9.89
C PRO A 205 -22.87 -19.12 9.29
N ILE A 206 -23.22 -19.68 8.14
CA ILE A 206 -24.51 -19.50 7.47
C ILE A 206 -25.36 -20.72 7.78
N TYR A 207 -26.51 -20.46 8.41
CA TYR A 207 -27.46 -21.50 8.79
C TYR A 207 -28.63 -21.56 7.81
N GLU A 208 -29.06 -22.77 7.49
CA GLU A 208 -30.35 -23.06 6.87
C GLU A 208 -31.03 -24.17 7.68
N ASP A 209 -32.27 -23.94 8.09
CA ASP A 209 -33.05 -24.86 8.94
C ASP A 209 -32.35 -25.35 10.22
N GLY A 210 -31.45 -24.54 10.76
CA GLY A 210 -30.70 -24.83 11.99
C GLY A 210 -29.40 -25.61 11.77
N GLU A 211 -29.05 -25.94 10.53
CA GLU A 211 -27.79 -26.58 10.16
C GLU A 211 -26.84 -25.59 9.47
N ILE A 212 -25.54 -25.70 9.72
CA ILE A 212 -24.53 -24.88 9.03
C ILE A 212 -24.36 -25.41 7.61
N ILE A 213 -24.73 -24.61 6.62
CA ILE A 213 -24.58 -24.95 5.20
C ILE A 213 -23.32 -24.34 4.58
N SER A 214 -22.77 -23.27 5.18
CA SER A 214 -21.56 -22.59 4.71
C SER A 214 -20.88 -21.81 5.84
N ARG A 215 -19.58 -21.53 5.68
CA ARG A 215 -18.78 -20.69 6.59
C ARG A 215 -18.12 -19.60 5.75
N LEU A 216 -18.33 -18.33 6.10
CA LEU A 216 -17.71 -17.19 5.42
C LEU A 216 -16.51 -16.69 6.22
N ALA A 217 -15.51 -16.18 5.52
CA ALA A 217 -14.40 -15.48 6.15
C ALA A 217 -14.89 -14.23 6.93
N PRO A 218 -14.11 -13.74 7.91
CA PRO A 218 -14.45 -12.56 8.69
C PRO A 218 -14.78 -11.33 7.85
N ALA A 219 -15.87 -10.64 8.21
CA ALA A 219 -16.36 -9.48 7.50
C ALA A 219 -17.11 -8.51 8.42
N ILE A 220 -17.20 -7.24 8.02
CA ILE A 220 -18.26 -6.37 8.50
C ILE A 220 -19.56 -6.93 7.92
N ARG A 221 -20.46 -7.41 8.79
CA ARG A 221 -21.76 -7.95 8.39
C ARG A 221 -22.87 -7.31 9.22
N ILE A 222 -23.72 -6.53 8.57
CA ILE A 222 -24.75 -5.71 9.23
C ILE A 222 -26.10 -6.00 8.58
N GLU A 223 -27.09 -6.30 9.42
CA GLU A 223 -28.50 -6.35 9.01
C GLU A 223 -29.06 -4.93 8.95
N LEU A 224 -29.63 -4.57 7.79
CA LEU A 224 -30.17 -3.24 7.52
C LEU A 224 -31.70 -3.23 7.64
N ASP A 225 -32.27 -2.04 7.81
CA ASP A 225 -33.71 -1.84 7.98
C ASP A 225 -34.51 -2.31 6.75
N LEU A 226 -35.44 -3.26 6.95
CA LEU A 226 -36.22 -3.84 5.87
C LEU A 226 -37.17 -2.83 5.22
N ALA A 227 -37.76 -1.92 5.99
CA ALA A 227 -38.76 -0.98 5.49
C ALA A 227 -38.13 0.02 4.52
N TYR A 228 -36.94 0.53 4.86
CA TYR A 228 -36.16 1.39 3.99
C TYR A 228 -35.87 0.71 2.65
N TRP A 229 -35.35 -0.53 2.66
CA TRP A 229 -34.97 -1.23 1.43
C TRP A 229 -36.15 -1.75 0.62
N GLN A 230 -37.25 -2.10 1.27
CA GLN A 230 -38.53 -2.38 0.60
C GLN A 230 -38.94 -1.16 -0.24
N GLN A 231 -39.00 0.03 0.37
CA GLN A 231 -39.38 1.25 -0.32
C GLN A 231 -38.34 1.70 -1.37
N LYS A 232 -37.06 1.56 -1.06
CA LYS A 232 -35.96 2.06 -1.90
C LYS A 232 -35.73 1.19 -3.14
N ILE A 233 -35.99 -0.11 -3.07
CA ILE A 233 -35.66 -1.06 -4.15
C ILE A 233 -36.86 -1.87 -4.60
N ILE A 234 -37.51 -2.61 -3.70
CA ILE A 234 -38.56 -3.57 -4.11
C ILE A 234 -39.79 -2.85 -4.66
N ASP A 235 -40.24 -1.79 -4.00
CA ASP A 235 -41.38 -0.97 -4.43
C ASP A 235 -41.09 -0.12 -5.68
N LYS A 236 -39.86 -0.19 -6.22
CA LYS A 236 -39.40 0.47 -7.45
C LYS A 236 -39.33 -0.48 -8.65
N GLU A 237 -39.97 -1.65 -8.55
CA GLU A 237 -40.25 -2.50 -9.71
C GLU A 237 -40.96 -1.71 -10.81
N ASP A 238 -40.60 -1.96 -12.08
CA ASP A 238 -41.10 -1.26 -13.27
C ASP A 238 -40.90 0.27 -13.33
N ASP A 239 -40.41 0.89 -12.26
CA ASP A 239 -40.17 2.33 -12.20
C ASP A 239 -38.91 2.72 -13.02
N PRO A 240 -38.90 3.91 -13.65
CA PRO A 240 -37.77 4.39 -14.43
C PRO A 240 -36.43 4.40 -13.69
N GLU A 241 -36.45 4.54 -12.37
CA GLU A 241 -35.30 4.57 -11.48
C GLU A 241 -34.44 3.31 -11.57
N LEU A 242 -35.05 2.12 -11.72
CA LEU A 242 -34.32 0.84 -11.85
C LEU A 242 -34.10 0.41 -13.31
N SER A 243 -34.66 1.14 -14.27
CA SER A 243 -34.65 0.75 -15.69
C SER A 243 -33.26 0.72 -16.32
N ASN A 244 -32.35 1.57 -15.84
CA ASN A 244 -30.97 1.64 -16.33
C ASN A 244 -30.03 2.24 -15.29
N LEU A 245 -28.72 2.04 -15.49
CA LEU A 245 -27.70 2.43 -14.53
C LEU A 245 -27.62 3.94 -14.28
N ASN A 246 -27.87 4.79 -15.29
CA ASN A 246 -27.80 6.25 -15.11
C ASN A 246 -28.93 6.74 -14.22
N ASN A 247 -30.15 6.24 -14.45
CA ASN A 247 -31.29 6.56 -13.60
C ASN A 247 -31.07 6.05 -12.17
N PHE A 248 -30.53 4.83 -12.02
CA PHE A 248 -30.22 4.27 -10.71
C PHE A 248 -29.20 5.11 -9.95
N LYS A 249 -28.11 5.53 -10.61
CA LYS A 249 -27.07 6.37 -9.99
C LYS A 249 -27.57 7.76 -9.61
N ASP A 250 -28.56 8.32 -10.31
CA ASP A 250 -29.18 9.60 -9.93
C ASP A 250 -30.15 9.43 -8.75
N TYR A 251 -30.92 8.34 -8.73
CA TYR A 251 -31.90 8.00 -7.70
C TYR A 251 -31.28 7.54 -6.36
N PHE A 252 -30.22 6.73 -6.43
CA PHE A 252 -29.49 6.23 -5.28
C PHE A 252 -27.99 6.48 -5.46
N ARG A 253 -27.57 7.66 -5.02
CA ARG A 253 -26.25 8.23 -5.30
C ARG A 253 -25.12 7.60 -4.48
N GLY A 254 -25.47 6.77 -3.50
CA GLY A 254 -24.51 5.99 -2.75
C GLY A 254 -24.82 5.89 -1.27
N ILE A 255 -23.82 5.42 -0.53
CA ILE A 255 -23.85 5.24 0.92
C ILE A 255 -22.65 5.93 1.54
N TYR A 256 -22.85 6.52 2.71
CA TYR A 256 -21.81 7.09 3.54
C TYR A 256 -21.65 6.28 4.82
N PHE A 257 -20.47 5.69 5.01
CA PHE A 257 -20.02 5.04 6.22
C PHE A 257 -19.31 6.07 7.10
N LYS A 258 -20.06 6.63 8.06
CA LYS A 258 -19.54 7.58 9.04
C LYS A 258 -18.99 6.82 10.24
N VAL A 259 -17.79 7.18 10.66
CA VAL A 259 -17.20 6.68 11.89
C VAL A 259 -16.96 7.81 12.87
N GLU A 260 -17.23 7.54 14.15
CA GLU A 260 -16.92 8.43 15.26
C GLU A 260 -16.25 7.63 16.40
N PRO A 261 -15.30 8.23 17.14
CA PRO A 261 -14.77 7.64 18.37
C PRO A 261 -15.86 7.57 19.44
N ILE A 262 -15.88 6.47 20.22
CA ILE A 262 -16.75 6.35 21.41
C ILE A 262 -16.11 7.01 22.63
N ALA A 263 -14.78 6.87 22.74
CA ALA A 263 -13.96 7.47 23.78
C ALA A 263 -12.72 8.15 23.15
N PRO A 264 -12.13 9.16 23.81
CA PRO A 264 -10.85 9.73 23.38
C PRO A 264 -9.77 8.65 23.34
N ASP A 265 -8.82 8.77 22.40
CA ASP A 265 -7.62 7.93 22.30
C ASP A 265 -7.87 6.43 22.05
N ASP A 266 -9.13 6.02 21.87
CA ASP A 266 -9.58 4.67 21.59
C ASP A 266 -10.09 4.53 20.15
N GLY A 267 -9.90 3.34 19.58
CA GLY A 267 -10.58 2.96 18.35
C GLY A 267 -10.02 1.68 17.72
N ASN A 268 -10.61 1.35 16.57
CA ASN A 268 -10.03 0.45 15.61
C ASN A 268 -10.16 1.04 14.20
N MET A 269 -9.15 0.83 13.38
CA MET A 269 -9.07 1.22 11.97
C MET A 269 -8.92 -0.02 11.11
N MET A 270 -9.77 -0.13 10.10
CA MET A 270 -9.81 -1.26 9.18
C MET A 270 -9.38 -0.82 7.79
N LEU A 271 -8.57 -1.64 7.13
CA LEU A 271 -8.32 -1.53 5.69
C LEU A 271 -9.29 -2.47 4.96
N LEU A 272 -10.05 -1.94 4.01
CA LEU A 272 -11.14 -2.63 3.34
C LEU A 272 -10.99 -2.54 1.81
N ASN A 273 -11.36 -3.61 1.10
CA ASN A 273 -11.47 -3.58 -0.36
C ASN A 273 -12.95 -3.53 -0.77
N LEU A 274 -13.51 -2.32 -0.88
CA LEU A 274 -14.88 -2.14 -1.34
C LEU A 274 -15.06 -2.44 -2.85
N ALA A 275 -13.98 -2.50 -3.63
CA ALA A 275 -14.05 -2.90 -5.03
C ALA A 275 -14.21 -4.43 -5.21
N SER A 276 -14.08 -5.21 -4.14
CA SER A 276 -14.33 -6.66 -4.15
C SER A 276 -15.79 -6.96 -4.48
N THR A 277 -16.03 -7.99 -5.31
CA THR A 277 -17.39 -8.50 -5.58
C THR A 277 -18.08 -9.04 -4.32
N ASN A 278 -17.29 -9.40 -3.31
CA ASN A 278 -17.79 -9.88 -2.02
C ASN A 278 -18.13 -8.73 -1.06
N ALA A 279 -17.82 -7.48 -1.43
CA ALA A 279 -18.29 -6.29 -0.73
C ALA A 279 -19.59 -5.79 -1.37
N ASN A 280 -20.72 -6.07 -0.75
CA ASN A 280 -22.04 -5.84 -1.33
C ASN A 280 -23.14 -5.65 -0.27
N ILE A 281 -24.32 -5.24 -0.73
CA ILE A 281 -25.57 -5.28 0.01
C ILE A 281 -26.48 -6.28 -0.69
N THR A 282 -26.85 -7.34 0.00
CA THR A 282 -27.70 -8.40 -0.54
C THR A 282 -29.08 -8.32 0.09
N LEU A 283 -30.11 -8.13 -0.75
CA LEU A 283 -31.51 -8.15 -0.38
C LEU A 283 -32.02 -9.57 -0.67
N ASN A 284 -32.34 -10.35 0.37
CA ASN A 284 -32.99 -11.66 0.23
C ASN A 284 -34.50 -11.46 0.35
N TYR A 285 -35.26 -11.93 -0.63
CA TYR A 285 -36.71 -11.80 -0.66
C TYR A 285 -37.36 -13.10 -1.12
N THR A 286 -38.67 -13.20 -0.88
CA THR A 286 -39.50 -14.26 -1.44
C THR A 286 -40.67 -13.72 -2.23
N ASN A 287 -41.11 -14.43 -3.26
CA ASN A 287 -42.34 -14.13 -4.01
C ASN A 287 -43.30 -15.32 -4.06
N ASP A 288 -44.53 -15.05 -4.47
CA ASP A 288 -45.57 -16.07 -4.55
C ASP A 288 -45.19 -17.21 -5.51
N PRO A 289 -45.57 -18.45 -5.20
CA PRO A 289 -45.31 -19.58 -6.07
C PRO A 289 -46.04 -19.44 -7.41
N ILE A 290 -45.40 -19.90 -8.49
CA ILE A 290 -46.01 -19.97 -9.83
C ILE A 290 -47.21 -20.95 -9.84
N THR A 291 -47.26 -21.90 -8.90
CA THR A 291 -48.34 -22.88 -8.76
C THR A 291 -49.13 -22.68 -7.46
N THR A 292 -50.45 -22.79 -7.54
CA THR A 292 -51.32 -22.66 -6.36
C THR A 292 -50.98 -23.71 -5.30
N GLY A 293 -50.63 -23.24 -4.10
CA GLY A 293 -50.28 -24.09 -2.95
C GLY A 293 -48.81 -24.53 -2.89
N GLY A 294 -47.93 -23.99 -3.75
CA GLY A 294 -46.48 -24.16 -3.62
C GLY A 294 -45.85 -23.32 -2.51
N ASP A 295 -44.60 -23.60 -2.18
CA ASP A 295 -43.81 -22.77 -1.29
C ASP A 295 -43.37 -21.48 -1.99
N ARG A 296 -43.23 -20.39 -1.22
CA ARG A 296 -42.73 -19.11 -1.77
C ARG A 296 -41.34 -19.31 -2.36
N ILE A 297 -41.05 -18.63 -3.47
CA ILE A 297 -39.77 -18.74 -4.18
C ILE A 297 -38.79 -17.75 -3.55
N LYS A 298 -37.62 -18.22 -3.11
CA LYS A 298 -36.53 -17.38 -2.59
C LYS A 298 -35.67 -16.85 -3.73
N ASP A 299 -35.32 -15.56 -3.69
CA ASP A 299 -34.39 -14.94 -4.63
C ASP A 299 -33.63 -13.77 -3.98
N THR A 300 -32.65 -13.20 -4.69
CA THR A 300 -31.75 -12.17 -4.18
C THR A 300 -31.56 -11.02 -5.16
N TYR A 301 -31.47 -9.81 -4.63
CA TYR A 301 -31.06 -8.62 -5.37
C TYR A 301 -29.79 -8.04 -4.75
N VAL A 302 -28.73 -7.91 -5.55
CA VAL A 302 -27.39 -7.59 -5.06
C VAL A 302 -26.94 -6.22 -5.55
N LEU A 303 -26.55 -5.38 -4.61
CA LEU A 303 -25.94 -4.07 -4.83
C LEU A 303 -24.45 -4.12 -4.49
N THR A 304 -23.62 -3.54 -5.35
CA THR A 304 -22.15 -3.50 -5.18
C THR A 304 -21.65 -2.08 -5.05
N PHE A 305 -20.45 -1.89 -4.50
CA PHE A 305 -19.79 -0.58 -4.38
C PHE A 305 -18.97 -0.19 -5.63
N SER A 306 -19.50 -0.56 -6.80
CA SER A 306 -18.91 -0.25 -8.09
C SER A 306 -19.14 1.22 -8.43
N GLY A 307 -18.08 1.95 -8.76
CA GLY A 307 -18.12 3.40 -9.02
C GLY A 307 -17.09 4.16 -8.17
N ASN A 308 -17.29 5.47 -8.04
CA ASN A 308 -16.40 6.31 -7.25
C ASN A 308 -16.56 6.02 -5.75
N ARG A 309 -15.42 5.82 -5.10
CA ARG A 309 -15.27 5.62 -3.66
C ARG A 309 -14.29 6.64 -3.14
N VAL A 310 -14.64 7.38 -2.11
CA VAL A 310 -13.82 8.45 -1.53
C VAL A 310 -13.62 8.18 -0.05
N ASN A 311 -12.36 8.25 0.39
CA ASN A 311 -12.02 8.24 1.81
C ASN A 311 -11.97 9.66 2.36
N LEU A 312 -12.78 9.94 3.38
CA LEU A 312 -12.73 11.19 4.13
C LEU A 312 -11.89 10.98 5.39
N LEU A 313 -10.81 11.75 5.54
CA LEU A 313 -9.87 11.63 6.65
C LEU A 313 -9.97 12.89 7.53
N SER A 314 -9.86 12.71 8.84
CA SER A 314 -9.70 13.84 9.75
C SER A 314 -8.35 14.52 9.52
N GLN A 315 -8.32 15.85 9.62
CA GLN A 315 -7.08 16.61 9.55
C GLN A 315 -6.07 16.18 10.64
N LEU A 316 -4.80 16.12 10.28
CA LEU A 316 -3.72 15.85 11.24
C LEU A 316 -3.58 17.01 12.23
N ASN A 317 -3.88 16.74 13.51
CA ASN A 317 -3.76 17.69 14.62
C ASN A 317 -2.33 17.80 15.18
N PHE A 318 -1.41 16.95 14.75
CA PHE A 318 0.00 17.00 15.13
C PHE A 318 0.74 18.11 14.35
N PRO A 319 1.47 19.04 15.02
CA PRO A 319 2.21 20.08 14.35
C PRO A 319 3.51 19.52 13.74
N ILE A 320 3.54 19.41 12.42
CA ILE A 320 4.75 19.09 11.66
C ILE A 320 5.57 20.39 11.49
N PRO A 321 6.87 20.41 11.86
CA PRO A 321 7.72 21.57 11.65
C PRO A 321 7.81 21.95 10.16
N VAL A 322 7.93 23.25 9.87
CA VAL A 322 8.27 23.72 8.52
C VAL A 322 9.72 23.34 8.25
N GLY A 323 9.96 22.55 7.19
CA GLY A 323 11.29 22.02 6.92
C GLY A 323 12.31 23.07 6.49
N ASN A 324 13.54 22.95 6.97
CA ASN A 324 14.66 23.79 6.54
C ASN A 324 15.28 23.24 5.25
N GLU A 325 14.93 23.82 4.11
CA GLU A 325 15.42 23.40 2.80
C GLU A 325 16.92 23.60 2.55
N THR A 326 17.59 24.40 3.39
CA THR A 326 19.00 24.81 3.24
C THR A 326 19.92 23.98 4.12
N ASP A 327 19.63 23.87 5.41
CA ASP A 327 20.49 23.13 6.35
C ASP A 327 19.94 21.73 6.67
N GLY A 328 18.65 21.50 6.38
CA GLY A 328 17.93 20.31 6.78
C GLY A 328 17.51 20.31 8.26
N ASP A 329 16.75 19.29 8.62
CA ASP A 329 16.13 19.15 9.93
C ASP A 329 16.83 18.09 10.79
N GLU A 330 16.68 18.21 12.11
CA GLU A 330 17.19 17.22 13.07
C GLU A 330 16.34 15.94 13.09
N LYS A 331 15.03 16.07 12.90
CA LYS A 331 14.06 14.97 12.93
C LYS A 331 13.17 15.02 11.70
N LEU A 332 12.85 13.86 11.14
CA LEU A 332 11.98 13.69 9.98
C LEU A 332 10.71 12.95 10.43
N PHE A 333 9.56 13.62 10.31
CA PHE A 333 8.25 13.12 10.68
C PHE A 333 7.57 12.53 9.45
N LEU A 334 7.42 11.21 9.41
CA LEU A 334 6.70 10.51 8.35
C LEU A 334 5.35 10.02 8.86
N LYS A 335 4.26 10.37 8.17
CA LYS A 335 2.90 9.97 8.54
C LYS A 335 2.06 9.67 7.31
N GLY A 336 1.38 8.52 7.31
CA GLY A 336 0.46 8.13 6.23
C GLY A 336 -0.89 8.81 6.30
N GLY A 337 -1.67 8.70 5.22
CA GLY A 337 -2.91 9.45 4.98
C GLY A 337 -2.64 10.90 4.56
N GLU A 338 -3.48 11.83 5.02
CA GLU A 338 -3.18 13.28 4.97
C GLU A 338 -2.16 13.63 6.07
N GLY A 339 -0.91 13.23 5.82
CA GLY A 339 0.16 13.27 6.82
C GLY A 339 1.35 14.12 6.42
N SER A 340 2.52 13.51 6.41
CA SER A 340 3.78 14.18 6.12
C SER A 340 4.80 13.24 5.49
N MET A 341 5.71 13.84 4.74
CA MET A 341 6.84 13.18 4.11
C MET A 341 8.14 13.92 4.46
N ALA A 342 9.28 13.31 4.12
CA ALA A 342 10.55 14.00 4.09
C ALA A 342 11.02 14.18 2.64
N VAL A 343 11.70 15.29 2.38
CA VAL A 343 12.39 15.54 1.11
C VAL A 343 13.89 15.33 1.34
N ILE A 344 14.55 14.68 0.38
CA ILE A 344 15.98 14.42 0.38
C ILE A 344 16.60 15.09 -0.84
N LYS A 345 17.64 15.88 -0.61
CA LYS A 345 18.49 16.46 -1.65
C LYS A 345 19.85 15.77 -1.60
N LEU A 346 20.17 14.99 -2.63
CA LEU A 346 21.47 14.33 -2.76
C LEU A 346 22.53 15.33 -3.20
N PHE A 347 23.75 15.20 -2.67
CA PHE A 347 24.91 16.02 -3.06
C PHE A 347 24.71 17.53 -2.89
N ASN A 348 23.91 17.97 -1.92
CA ASN A 348 23.65 19.39 -1.64
C ASN A 348 24.26 19.88 -0.30
N GLY A 349 25.26 19.19 0.25
CA GLY A 349 26.07 19.69 1.36
C GLY A 349 27.11 20.75 0.93
N ASP A 350 27.95 21.19 1.87
CA ASP A 350 29.06 22.13 1.60
C ASP A 350 29.89 21.72 0.36
N ILE A 351 30.36 22.70 -0.42
CA ILE A 351 31.26 22.50 -1.57
C ILE A 351 32.53 21.80 -1.07
N ILE A 352 32.79 20.58 -1.57
CA ILE A 352 33.92 19.74 -1.11
C ILE A 352 35.20 20.01 -1.95
N ASP A 353 35.09 20.61 -3.14
CA ASP A 353 36.26 20.78 -4.00
C ASP A 353 37.13 21.99 -3.61
N ASN A 354 38.40 21.70 -3.30
CA ASN A 354 39.43 22.71 -3.04
C ASN A 354 40.13 23.19 -4.32
N ASN A 355 39.80 22.63 -5.50
CA ASN A 355 40.48 22.89 -6.77
C ASN A 355 39.67 23.76 -7.76
N ASP A 356 38.33 23.67 -7.78
CA ASP A 356 37.47 24.60 -8.52
C ASP A 356 36.33 25.18 -7.65
N PRO A 357 36.35 26.48 -7.32
CA PRO A 357 35.29 27.12 -6.53
C PRO A 357 33.93 27.26 -7.26
N ASN A 358 33.80 26.81 -8.51
CA ASN A 358 32.53 26.77 -9.23
C ASN A 358 31.87 25.37 -9.27
N ASP A 359 32.59 24.30 -8.89
CA ASP A 359 32.03 22.95 -8.86
C ASP A 359 31.12 22.79 -7.63
N ASN A 360 29.90 22.32 -7.87
CA ASN A 360 29.03 21.89 -6.78
C ASN A 360 29.40 20.45 -6.37
N THR A 361 28.91 20.02 -5.21
CA THR A 361 29.24 18.71 -4.63
C THR A 361 28.85 17.53 -5.53
N PHE A 362 27.84 17.69 -6.40
CA PHE A 362 27.48 16.67 -7.40
C PHE A 362 28.48 16.60 -8.56
N GLU A 363 28.93 17.73 -9.10
CA GLU A 363 29.91 17.76 -10.18
C GLU A 363 31.26 17.22 -9.71
N ALA A 364 31.69 17.54 -8.48
CA ALA A 364 32.87 16.93 -7.87
C ALA A 364 32.74 15.41 -7.78
N PHE A 365 31.62 14.90 -7.25
CA PHE A 365 31.32 13.47 -7.24
C PHE A 365 31.33 12.85 -8.64
N LYS A 366 30.68 13.49 -9.62
CA LYS A 366 30.64 13.01 -11.00
C LYS A 366 32.04 12.93 -11.60
N ASN A 367 32.87 13.95 -11.39
CA ASN A 367 34.25 14.02 -11.85
C ASN A 367 35.14 12.95 -11.22
N ASP A 368 34.89 12.55 -9.97
CA ASP A 368 35.66 11.50 -9.30
C ASP A 368 35.32 10.09 -9.80
N PHE A 369 34.07 9.87 -10.21
CA PHE A 369 33.59 8.53 -10.60
C PHE A 369 33.63 8.27 -12.11
N VAL A 370 33.49 9.30 -12.95
CA VAL A 370 33.45 9.16 -14.41
C VAL A 370 34.29 10.20 -15.13
N GLU A 371 34.71 9.86 -16.34
CA GLU A 371 35.22 10.80 -17.32
C GLU A 371 34.07 11.22 -18.25
N THR A 372 33.92 12.52 -18.49
CA THR A 372 32.90 13.07 -19.39
C THR A 372 33.51 13.92 -20.49
N ASP A 373 32.78 14.05 -21.61
CA ASP A 373 33.17 14.95 -22.69
C ASP A 373 32.86 16.42 -22.35
N VAL A 374 33.19 17.34 -23.26
CA VAL A 374 32.94 18.78 -23.10
C VAL A 374 31.46 19.16 -22.95
N ASN A 375 30.53 18.24 -23.23
CA ASN A 375 29.10 18.41 -23.07
C ASN A 375 28.55 17.66 -21.84
N GLY A 376 29.41 17.11 -20.98
CA GLY A 376 29.02 16.39 -19.76
C GLY A 376 28.57 14.95 -19.98
N LYS A 377 28.74 14.40 -21.19
CA LYS A 377 28.33 13.03 -21.53
C LYS A 377 29.39 12.01 -21.11
N PHE A 378 28.94 10.89 -20.53
CA PHE A 378 29.79 9.78 -20.13
C PHE A 378 30.71 9.26 -21.24
N ILE A 379 32.00 9.12 -20.92
CA ILE A 379 33.04 8.49 -21.77
C ILE A 379 33.48 7.16 -21.17
N ALA A 380 33.97 7.19 -19.92
CA ALA A 380 34.56 6.03 -19.24
C ALA A 380 34.36 6.11 -17.71
N SER A 381 34.29 4.95 -17.04
CA SER A 381 34.25 4.88 -15.58
C SER A 381 35.66 4.97 -15.01
N LYS A 382 35.87 5.87 -14.03
CA LYS A 382 37.09 5.93 -13.22
C LYS A 382 36.98 4.99 -12.03
N ARG A 383 35.81 4.95 -11.39
CA ARG A 383 35.46 4.07 -10.27
C ARG A 383 34.16 3.34 -10.56
N LEU A 384 34.04 2.11 -10.09
CA LEU A 384 32.85 1.28 -10.30
C LEU A 384 31.99 1.28 -9.04
N ILE A 385 30.75 1.76 -9.15
CA ILE A 385 29.79 1.70 -8.03
C ILE A 385 29.27 0.27 -7.87
N ASN A 386 29.56 -0.31 -6.71
CA ASN A 386 29.09 -1.63 -6.30
C ASN A 386 27.70 -1.52 -5.67
N GLU A 387 27.54 -0.60 -4.72
CA GLU A 387 26.30 -0.39 -3.97
C GLU A 387 26.20 1.07 -3.51
N ALA A 388 25.00 1.62 -3.44
CA ALA A 388 24.76 2.93 -2.84
C ALA A 388 23.53 2.85 -1.92
N ASN A 389 23.64 3.39 -0.70
CA ASN A 389 22.61 3.26 0.33
C ASN A 389 22.31 4.58 1.01
N LEU A 390 21.03 4.78 1.35
CA LEU A 390 20.58 5.71 2.37
C LEU A 390 20.17 4.93 3.61
N ILE A 391 20.68 5.33 4.78
CA ILE A 391 20.35 4.71 6.06
C ILE A 391 19.63 5.73 6.93
N PHE A 392 18.42 5.37 7.36
CA PHE A 392 17.60 6.20 8.23
C PHE A 392 17.40 5.50 9.56
N TYR A 393 17.88 6.11 10.65
CA TYR A 393 17.69 5.59 11.99
C TYR A 393 16.37 6.08 12.58
N VAL A 394 15.66 5.20 13.27
CA VAL A 394 14.42 5.54 13.98
C VAL A 394 14.76 6.31 15.25
N ASP A 395 14.02 7.38 15.50
CA ASP A 395 14.15 8.16 16.73
C ASP A 395 13.25 7.64 17.85
N ASN A 396 13.78 6.68 18.61
CA ASN A 396 13.11 6.11 19.79
C ASN A 396 13.22 6.98 21.06
N THR A 397 13.64 8.26 20.94
CA THR A 397 13.74 9.13 22.13
C THR A 397 12.39 9.49 22.74
N ASN A 398 11.30 9.31 21.97
CA ASN A 398 9.96 9.45 22.50
C ASN A 398 9.53 8.15 23.18
N ALA A 399 9.47 8.17 24.51
CA ALA A 399 9.13 7.00 25.35
C ALA A 399 7.72 6.42 25.10
N ASN A 400 6.87 7.09 24.32
CA ASN A 400 5.53 6.63 23.96
C ASN A 400 5.49 5.90 22.60
N LEU A 401 6.60 5.79 21.88
CA LEU A 401 6.66 5.02 20.63
C LEU A 401 6.40 3.54 20.90
N ASN A 402 5.23 3.06 20.48
CA ASN A 402 4.89 1.65 20.56
C ASN A 402 5.41 0.91 19.32
N ALA A 403 6.31 -0.06 19.53
CA ALA A 403 6.91 -0.87 18.47
C ALA A 403 5.88 -1.52 17.52
N SER A 404 4.67 -1.85 18.02
CA SER A 404 3.61 -2.44 17.21
C SER A 404 2.95 -1.48 16.22
N GLN A 405 3.08 -0.16 16.44
CA GLN A 405 2.55 0.90 15.60
C GLN A 405 3.54 1.36 14.53
N GLU A 406 4.80 0.99 14.63
CA GLU A 406 5.80 1.37 13.64
C GLU A 406 5.48 0.76 12.26
N PRO A 407 5.65 1.53 11.18
CA PRO A 407 5.47 1.02 9.83
C PRO A 407 6.60 0.04 9.50
N GLU A 408 6.27 -1.12 8.92
CA GLU A 408 7.30 -2.08 8.51
C GLU A 408 8.15 -1.59 7.33
N ARG A 409 7.64 -0.61 6.56
CA ARG A 409 8.22 -0.13 5.31
C ARG A 409 8.11 1.38 5.14
N ILE A 410 9.16 1.95 4.59
CA ILE A 410 9.17 3.28 3.98
C ILE A 410 9.46 3.15 2.47
N LEU A 411 9.06 4.15 1.70
CA LEU A 411 9.19 4.20 0.25
C LEU A 411 9.92 5.48 -0.16
N LEU A 412 10.85 5.35 -1.09
CA LEU A 412 11.58 6.44 -1.71
C LEU A 412 11.15 6.58 -3.17
N TYR A 413 10.87 7.81 -3.61
CA TYR A 413 10.42 8.10 -4.97
C TYR A 413 10.98 9.42 -5.49
N ASP A 414 10.94 9.59 -6.81
CA ASP A 414 11.30 10.83 -7.50
C ASP A 414 10.11 11.80 -7.49
N ILE A 415 10.25 12.91 -6.76
CA ILE A 415 9.17 13.91 -6.61
C ILE A 415 8.87 14.62 -7.94
N LYS A 416 9.89 14.85 -8.76
CA LYS A 416 9.71 15.62 -10.00
C LYS A 416 8.97 14.81 -11.06
N ASN A 417 9.32 13.52 -11.17
CA ASN A 417 8.75 12.64 -12.18
C ASN A 417 7.59 11.80 -11.66
N ASN A 418 7.28 11.89 -10.37
CA ASN A 418 6.18 11.19 -9.70
C ASN A 418 6.22 9.66 -9.90
N ILE A 419 7.41 9.06 -9.78
CA ILE A 419 7.63 7.62 -9.96
C ILE A 419 8.58 7.05 -8.90
N PRO A 420 8.45 5.76 -8.54
CA PRO A 420 9.49 5.05 -7.78
C PRO A 420 10.84 5.08 -8.52
N LEU A 421 11.93 4.94 -7.77
CA LEU A 421 13.28 4.91 -8.34
C LEU A 421 13.49 3.68 -9.24
N ALA A 422 14.50 3.73 -10.12
CA ALA A 422 14.85 2.60 -10.98
C ALA A 422 15.10 1.31 -10.20
N ASP A 423 15.72 1.41 -9.03
CA ASP A 423 15.98 0.31 -8.09
C ASP A 423 14.70 -0.43 -7.69
N TYR A 424 13.57 0.28 -7.53
CA TYR A 424 12.28 -0.33 -7.23
C TYR A 424 11.91 -1.37 -8.29
N PHE A 425 12.02 -1.02 -9.57
CA PHE A 425 11.60 -1.88 -10.68
C PHE A 425 12.56 -3.04 -10.96
N LEU A 426 13.83 -2.90 -10.56
CA LEU A 426 14.83 -3.97 -10.70
C LEU A 426 14.76 -4.99 -9.57
N ASP A 427 14.26 -4.60 -8.40
CA ASP A 427 14.16 -5.49 -7.25
C ASP A 427 12.96 -6.43 -7.34
N ALA A 428 13.12 -7.65 -6.83
CA ALA A 428 12.16 -8.72 -6.97
C ALA A 428 10.89 -8.44 -6.15
N ALA A 429 9.73 -8.51 -6.81
CA ALA A 429 8.44 -8.40 -6.14
C ALA A 429 8.00 -9.77 -5.59
N ASN A 430 7.35 -9.77 -4.42
CA ASN A 430 6.72 -10.95 -3.83
C ASN A 430 5.23 -10.66 -3.59
N THR A 431 4.35 -11.37 -4.28
CA THR A 431 2.89 -11.19 -4.14
C THR A 431 2.26 -12.16 -3.13
N SER A 432 2.92 -13.28 -2.84
CA SER A 432 2.46 -14.25 -1.83
C SER A 432 2.77 -13.82 -0.40
N SER A 433 3.90 -13.15 -0.20
CA SER A 433 4.29 -12.50 1.05
C SER A 433 4.70 -11.05 0.74
N PRO A 434 3.72 -10.11 0.66
CA PRO A 434 4.00 -8.72 0.31
C PRO A 434 5.00 -8.02 1.23
N VAL A 435 5.07 -8.44 2.50
CA VAL A 435 6.04 -7.91 3.47
C VAL A 435 7.49 -8.18 3.06
N ASP A 436 7.72 -9.28 2.32
CA ASP A 436 9.03 -9.71 1.82
C ASP A 436 9.29 -9.28 0.36
N SER A 437 8.51 -8.33 -0.15
CA SER A 437 8.69 -7.79 -1.49
C SER A 437 9.79 -6.72 -1.51
N ARG A 438 10.57 -6.63 -2.59
CA ARG A 438 11.60 -5.60 -2.83
C ARG A 438 12.50 -5.30 -1.63
N ILE A 439 13.05 -6.34 -1.01
CA ILE A 439 13.83 -6.27 0.23
C ILE A 439 15.18 -5.57 0.03
N ASN A 440 15.78 -5.64 -1.16
CA ASN A 440 17.09 -5.05 -1.40
C ASN A 440 16.98 -3.52 -1.53
N HIS A 441 16.03 -3.04 -2.35
CA HIS A 441 15.82 -1.61 -2.55
C HIS A 441 15.18 -0.95 -1.33
N LEU A 442 14.05 -1.48 -0.84
CA LEU A 442 13.27 -0.88 0.24
C LEU A 442 13.29 -1.79 1.45
N GLY A 443 14.42 -1.93 2.13
CA GLY A 443 14.56 -2.84 3.27
C GLY A 443 13.43 -2.67 4.32
N ARG A 444 13.08 -3.76 4.97
CA ARG A 444 12.18 -3.74 6.13
C ARG A 444 12.81 -2.98 7.29
N LEU A 445 11.97 -2.50 8.21
CA LEU A 445 12.45 -1.99 9.49
C LEU A 445 13.30 -3.06 10.19
N GLU A 446 14.57 -2.74 10.42
CA GLU A 446 15.45 -3.54 11.28
C GLU A 446 15.05 -3.29 12.74
N ARG A 447 14.91 -4.34 13.54
CA ARG A 447 14.46 -4.26 14.94
C ARG A 447 15.53 -4.81 15.88
N GLU A 448 15.55 -4.33 17.12
CA GLU A 448 16.57 -4.76 18.09
C GLU A 448 16.51 -6.29 18.31
N ASN A 449 17.66 -6.95 18.22
CA ASN A 449 17.81 -8.40 18.38
C ASN A 449 16.96 -9.25 17.40
N ASP A 450 16.59 -8.70 16.25
CA ASP A 450 15.74 -9.35 15.24
C ASP A 450 14.39 -9.85 15.80
N ASN A 451 13.89 -9.18 16.84
CA ASN A 451 12.59 -9.49 17.42
C ASN A 451 11.49 -8.63 16.78
N ALA A 452 10.45 -9.27 16.24
CA ALA A 452 9.33 -8.58 15.60
C ALA A 452 8.56 -7.61 16.53
N THR A 453 8.71 -7.73 17.86
CA THR A 453 8.03 -6.89 18.84
C THR A 453 8.93 -5.88 19.53
N SER A 454 10.22 -5.81 19.18
CA SER A 454 11.14 -4.81 19.73
C SER A 454 11.15 -3.53 18.91
N ASP A 455 11.72 -2.48 19.49
CA ASP A 455 11.79 -1.16 18.87
C ASP A 455 12.56 -1.21 17.54
N GLY A 456 12.08 -0.41 16.59
CA GLY A 456 12.74 -0.17 15.33
C GLY A 456 14.11 0.49 15.50
N VAL A 457 15.08 0.06 14.71
CA VAL A 457 16.45 0.60 14.73
C VAL A 457 16.67 1.49 13.52
N ARG A 458 16.44 0.96 12.32
CA ARG A 458 16.71 1.69 11.07
C ARG A 458 16.03 1.07 9.85
N TYR A 459 15.97 1.87 8.79
CA TYR A 459 15.66 1.44 7.43
C TYR A 459 16.91 1.62 6.55
N LYS A 460 17.20 0.62 5.73
CA LYS A 460 18.24 0.68 4.69
C LYS A 460 17.57 0.72 3.32
N ILE A 461 17.87 1.75 2.54
CA ILE A 461 17.34 1.92 1.18
C ILE A 461 18.50 1.89 0.18
N GLN A 462 18.53 0.91 -0.70
CA GLN A 462 19.57 0.77 -1.72
C GLN A 462 19.18 1.54 -2.99
N ILE A 463 19.94 2.56 -3.38
CA ILE A 463 19.67 3.42 -4.55
C ILE A 463 20.77 3.31 -5.63
N THR A 464 21.30 2.10 -5.81
CA THR A 464 22.48 1.86 -6.64
C THR A 464 22.25 2.21 -8.10
N GLU A 465 21.13 1.78 -8.68
CA GLU A 465 20.81 2.07 -10.07
C GLU A 465 20.45 3.54 -10.27
N HIS A 466 19.77 4.17 -9.30
CA HIS A 466 19.53 5.61 -9.33
C HIS A 466 20.85 6.40 -9.44
N ILE A 467 21.84 6.13 -8.58
CA ILE A 467 23.15 6.79 -8.65
C ILE A 467 23.89 6.47 -9.95
N LYS A 468 23.85 5.21 -10.43
CA LYS A 468 24.43 4.85 -11.74
C LYS A 468 23.78 5.62 -12.89
N ASN A 469 22.47 5.85 -12.85
CA ASN A 469 21.78 6.61 -13.89
C ASN A 469 22.21 8.08 -13.91
N LEU A 470 22.44 8.69 -12.74
CA LEU A 470 22.99 10.05 -12.64
C LEU A 470 24.36 10.17 -13.33
N LEU A 471 25.21 9.16 -13.19
CA LEU A 471 26.56 9.15 -13.78
C LEU A 471 26.60 8.73 -15.26
N LEU A 472 25.87 7.67 -15.62
CA LEU A 472 26.04 6.95 -16.88
C LEU A 472 25.00 7.31 -17.95
N LYS A 473 23.83 7.80 -17.54
CA LYS A 473 22.68 8.08 -18.43
C LYS A 473 22.29 9.55 -18.46
N ASP A 474 23.15 10.43 -17.97
CA ASP A 474 22.92 11.89 -17.92
C ASP A 474 21.57 12.26 -17.26
N SER A 475 21.19 11.50 -16.23
CA SER A 475 19.95 11.75 -15.49
C SER A 475 20.10 12.96 -14.58
N THR A 476 19.04 13.75 -14.43
CA THR A 476 19.04 14.91 -13.54
C THR A 476 19.04 14.48 -12.07
N ASN A 477 19.87 15.11 -11.23
CA ASN A 477 19.77 14.99 -9.78
C ASN A 477 18.49 15.70 -9.30
N VAL A 478 17.47 14.90 -8.99
CA VAL A 478 16.14 15.36 -8.56
C VAL A 478 15.98 15.19 -7.06
N ASN A 479 15.07 15.96 -6.47
CA ASN A 479 14.71 15.78 -5.07
C ASN A 479 13.93 14.46 -4.91
N LEU A 480 14.26 13.71 -3.86
CA LEU A 480 13.61 12.45 -3.54
C LEU A 480 12.62 12.64 -2.40
N GLY A 481 11.48 11.96 -2.47
CA GLY A 481 10.45 11.96 -1.44
C GLY A 481 10.49 10.66 -0.66
N LEU A 482 10.48 10.77 0.66
CA LEU A 482 10.45 9.64 1.58
C LEU A 482 9.12 9.62 2.34
N VAL A 483 8.39 8.53 2.23
CA VAL A 483 7.07 8.35 2.84
C VAL A 483 6.97 6.99 3.54
N VAL A 484 6.06 6.86 4.50
CA VAL A 484 5.65 5.52 4.99
C VAL A 484 4.90 4.76 3.90
N SER A 485 4.88 3.43 3.96
CA SER A 485 4.16 2.61 2.98
C SER A 485 3.43 1.46 3.64
N GLY A 486 2.11 1.38 3.44
CA GLY A 486 1.30 0.24 3.88
C GLY A 486 1.56 -1.03 3.07
N ASN A 487 1.77 -0.90 1.76
CA ASN A 487 2.13 -2.01 0.87
C ASN A 487 2.87 -1.47 -0.37
N ILE A 488 4.17 -1.72 -0.44
CA ILE A 488 5.01 -1.20 -1.53
C ILE A 488 4.69 -1.81 -2.91
N ASN A 489 3.98 -2.94 -2.99
CA ASN A 489 3.66 -3.59 -4.27
C ASN A 489 2.66 -2.81 -5.11
N ILE A 490 1.84 -1.95 -4.48
CA ILE A 490 0.78 -1.26 -5.20
C ILE A 490 1.35 -0.20 -6.15
N GLU A 491 2.54 0.35 -5.86
CA GLU A 491 3.18 1.38 -6.69
C GLU A 491 3.52 0.89 -8.10
N ALA A 492 3.64 -0.42 -8.32
CA ALA A 492 3.95 -0.97 -9.64
C ALA A 492 2.84 -0.71 -10.68
N ASN A 493 1.59 -0.54 -10.23
CA ASN A 493 0.41 -0.46 -11.09
C ASN A 493 -0.45 0.79 -10.85
N ASN A 494 -0.02 1.69 -9.97
CA ASN A 494 -0.76 2.90 -9.64
C ASN A 494 0.08 4.13 -9.98
N ALA A 495 -0.55 5.10 -10.65
CA ALA A 495 0.02 6.43 -10.71
C ALA A 495 -0.03 7.07 -9.32
N GLN A 496 0.87 8.03 -9.09
CA GLN A 496 0.85 8.80 -7.85
C GLN A 496 -0.39 9.71 -7.80
N PHE A 497 -0.88 9.91 -6.58
CA PHE A 497 -2.12 10.59 -6.26
C PHE A 497 -1.87 12.07 -6.02
N SER A 498 -2.79 12.91 -6.47
CA SER A 498 -2.64 14.37 -6.42
C SER A 498 -2.74 14.89 -4.99
N VAL A 499 -2.03 15.97 -4.69
CA VAL A 499 -2.20 16.77 -3.46
C VAL A 499 -2.95 18.06 -3.81
N LEU A 500 -3.94 18.45 -3.01
CA LEU A 500 -4.70 19.68 -3.19
C LEU A 500 -3.89 20.86 -2.66
N THR A 501 -3.08 21.43 -3.52
CA THR A 501 -2.26 22.60 -3.21
C THR A 501 -3.06 23.89 -3.41
N GLY A 502 -2.69 24.93 -2.64
CA GLY A 502 -3.29 26.26 -2.76
C GLY A 502 -2.73 27.11 -3.90
N ASP A 503 -1.73 26.59 -4.62
CA ASP A 503 -1.07 27.22 -5.76
C ASP A 503 -1.16 26.31 -7.00
N ASP A 504 -0.61 26.74 -8.13
CA ASP A 504 -0.63 25.96 -9.38
C ASP A 504 0.41 24.80 -9.38
N SER A 505 0.90 24.37 -8.22
CA SER A 505 1.88 23.28 -8.14
C SER A 505 1.21 21.91 -8.32
N GLU A 506 1.78 21.09 -9.19
CA GLU A 506 1.34 19.71 -9.40
C GLU A 506 2.09 18.76 -8.46
N GLU A 507 1.67 18.74 -7.20
CA GLU A 507 2.24 17.82 -6.20
C GLU A 507 1.52 16.47 -6.22
N ARG A 508 2.31 15.39 -6.13
CA ARG A 508 1.78 14.03 -6.01
C ARG A 508 2.50 13.23 -4.95
N VAL A 509 1.82 12.21 -4.45
CA VAL A 509 2.33 11.28 -3.45
C VAL A 509 2.02 9.83 -3.83
N PRO A 510 2.88 8.87 -3.43
CA PRO A 510 2.63 7.44 -3.62
C PRO A 510 1.28 6.97 -3.06
N ALA A 511 0.69 5.97 -3.71
CA ALA A 511 -0.59 5.41 -3.26
C ALA A 511 -0.45 4.73 -1.88
N SER A 512 0.70 4.06 -1.65
CA SER A 512 0.97 3.25 -0.47
C SER A 512 1.10 4.06 0.81
N SER A 513 1.44 5.35 0.70
CA SER A 513 1.48 6.27 1.84
C SER A 513 0.10 6.75 2.26
N ILE A 514 -0.87 6.77 1.35
CA ILE A 514 -2.24 7.20 1.67
C ILE A 514 -3.00 6.08 2.41
N ILE A 515 -2.76 4.82 2.05
CA ILE A 515 -3.51 3.65 2.56
C ILE A 515 -2.97 3.06 3.87
N THR A 516 -2.28 3.85 4.69
CA THR A 516 -1.79 3.42 6.00
C THR A 516 -2.00 4.53 7.04
N PRO A 517 -2.51 4.19 8.24
CA PRO A 517 -2.68 5.19 9.28
C PRO A 517 -1.40 5.40 10.11
N ARG A 518 -0.37 4.54 9.96
CA ARG A 518 0.85 4.54 10.78
C ARG A 518 1.80 5.70 10.45
N GLY A 519 2.66 6.03 11.39
CA GLY A 519 3.76 6.98 11.22
C GLY A 519 5.04 6.56 11.96
N THR A 520 6.13 7.27 11.70
CA THR A 520 7.41 7.11 12.41
C THR A 520 8.16 8.44 12.43
N VAL A 521 9.21 8.53 13.26
CA VAL A 521 10.14 9.66 13.29
C VAL A 521 11.55 9.12 13.08
N LEU A 522 12.28 9.76 12.18
CA LEU A 522 13.65 9.38 11.82
C LEU A 522 14.61 10.51 12.16
N TYR A 523 15.88 10.19 12.39
CA TYR A 523 16.93 11.21 12.48
C TYR A 523 17.21 11.82 11.10
N GLY A 524 17.25 13.14 11.04
CA GLY A 524 17.61 13.92 9.84
C GLY A 524 19.10 14.21 9.74
N ASN A 525 19.51 14.97 8.73
CA ASN A 525 20.93 15.26 8.49
C ASN A 525 21.51 16.26 9.51
N ASN A 526 20.67 17.09 10.15
CA ASN A 526 21.10 18.10 11.10
C ASN A 526 21.05 17.61 12.57
N THR A 527 20.97 16.30 12.78
CA THR A 527 21.03 15.72 14.14
C THR A 527 22.38 15.93 14.81
N THR A 528 22.33 16.10 16.13
CA THR A 528 23.52 16.11 17.00
C THR A 528 24.10 14.72 17.24
N ASP A 529 23.33 13.66 17.01
CA ASP A 529 23.76 12.27 17.09
C ASP A 529 24.45 11.86 15.77
N LEU A 530 25.77 12.03 15.71
CA LEU A 530 26.55 11.83 14.48
C LEU A 530 26.51 10.39 13.94
N GLU A 531 26.29 9.40 14.80
CA GLU A 531 26.22 7.99 14.38
C GLU A 531 24.89 7.64 13.71
N LYS A 532 23.83 8.39 14.04
CA LYS A 532 22.48 8.21 13.48
C LYS A 532 22.13 9.18 12.36
N ARG A 533 23.04 10.08 12.03
CA ARG A 533 22.87 11.06 10.95
C ARG A 533 22.72 10.35 9.61
N VAL A 534 21.66 10.70 8.88
CA VAL A 534 21.47 10.22 7.50
C VAL A 534 22.63 10.69 6.62
N SER A 535 23.16 9.77 5.82
CA SER A 535 24.18 10.03 4.80
C SER A 535 23.98 9.07 3.62
N LEU A 536 24.53 9.43 2.47
CA LEU A 536 24.62 8.56 1.30
C LEU A 536 25.93 7.79 1.37
N GLU A 537 25.85 6.47 1.56
CA GLU A 537 27.02 5.58 1.58
C GLU A 537 27.20 4.93 0.21
N ILE A 538 28.34 5.17 -0.45
CA ILE A 538 28.68 4.60 -1.75
C ILE A 538 29.85 3.63 -1.58
N PHE A 539 29.60 2.39 -1.94
CA PHE A 539 30.56 1.31 -2.03
C PHE A 539 31.08 1.24 -3.47
N TYR A 540 32.40 1.31 -3.65
CA TYR A 540 33.00 1.30 -4.98
C TYR A 540 34.30 0.51 -5.08
N THR A 541 34.67 0.18 -6.30
CA THR A 541 35.97 -0.42 -6.64
C THR A 541 36.74 0.54 -7.55
N ASP A 542 37.99 0.81 -7.18
CA ASP A 542 38.94 1.53 -8.02
C ASP A 542 39.69 0.50 -8.90
N PRO A 543 39.54 0.55 -10.24
CA PRO A 543 40.22 -0.37 -11.15
C PRO A 543 41.75 -0.23 -11.14
N ASN A 544 42.29 0.87 -10.59
CA ASN A 544 43.71 1.21 -10.64
C ASN A 544 44.45 0.98 -9.31
N ASN A 545 43.80 0.39 -8.30
CA ASN A 545 44.34 0.21 -6.94
C ASN A 545 44.65 -1.26 -6.58
#